data_AF-A0A968NWA5-F1
#
_entry.id   AF-A0A968NWA5-F1
#
_cell.length_a   1.000
_cell.length_b   1.000
_cell.length_c   1.000
_cell.angle_alpha   90.00
_cell.angle_beta   90.00
_cell.angle_gamma   90.00
#
_symmetry.space_group_name_H-M   'P 1'
#
loop_
_entity.id
_entity.type
_entity.pdbx_description
1 polymer ?
#
loop_
_entity_poly.entity_id
_entity_poly.type
_entity_poly.pdbx_seq_one_letter_code
_entity_poly.pdbx_strand_id
1 'polypeptide(L)'
;MAALIWFNEDGINPDHEMLRDYADAARIYIFDLPYLQEWNISKHRIQFIYESLLEIPDIQIYKGEAAPILQQLATQHQAREIVTSETPNHVIRSHQREVSKFTKLVVYDEVYPGKEAAVSRRFSRYWNKHDREWMAR
;
A
#
# COMPACT_ATOMS: atom_id res chain seq x y z
N MET A 1 6.24 -1.67 -20.55
CA MET A 1 6.64 -2.87 -19.78
C MET A 1 5.50 -3.16 -18.82
N ALA A 2 5.08 -4.41 -18.64
CA ALA A 2 3.96 -4.71 -17.75
C ALA A 2 4.40 -4.56 -16.28
N ALA A 3 3.57 -3.88 -15.49
CA ALA A 3 3.73 -3.72 -14.05
C ALA A 3 2.48 -4.22 -13.34
N LEU A 4 2.61 -4.49 -12.05
CA LEU A 4 1.52 -4.88 -11.17
C LEU A 4 1.49 -3.89 -10.01
N ILE A 5 0.39 -3.15 -9.85
CA ILE A 5 0.18 -2.28 -8.70
C ILE A 5 -0.37 -3.13 -7.56
N TRP A 6 0.39 -3.27 -6.49
CA TRP A 6 -0.01 -3.89 -5.24
C TRP A 6 -0.31 -2.82 -4.20
N PHE A 7 -1.60 -2.59 -3.94
CA PHE A 7 -2.05 -1.75 -2.85
C PHE A 7 -1.79 -2.44 -1.52
N ASN A 8 -1.28 -1.67 -0.56
CA ASN A 8 -1.24 -2.03 0.85
C ASN A 8 -2.27 -1.18 1.62
N GLU A 9 -2.51 -1.52 2.89
CA GLU A 9 -3.56 -0.91 3.71
C GLU A 9 -3.32 0.57 4.09
N ASP A 10 -2.07 1.05 3.98
CA ASP A 10 -1.69 2.42 4.31
C ASP A 10 -1.77 3.36 3.10
N GLY A 11 -1.79 2.81 1.87
CA GLY A 11 -1.83 3.56 0.61
C GLY A 11 -3.09 3.38 -0.22
N ILE A 12 -4.23 3.07 0.41
CA ILE A 12 -5.52 2.95 -0.29
C ILE A 12 -6.03 4.36 -0.61
N ASN A 13 -5.74 4.83 -1.82
CA ASN A 13 -6.17 6.14 -2.31
C ASN A 13 -6.46 6.08 -3.83
N PRO A 14 -7.68 6.41 -4.29
CA PRO A 14 -8.05 6.39 -5.71
C PRO A 14 -7.32 7.45 -6.56
N ASP A 15 -6.76 8.48 -5.93
CA ASP A 15 -5.99 9.54 -6.58
C ASP A 15 -4.47 9.34 -6.47
N HIS A 16 -4.03 8.16 -5.98
CA HIS A 16 -2.63 7.86 -5.77
C HIS A 16 -1.82 7.96 -7.09
N GLU A 17 -0.66 8.59 -7.04
CA GLU A 17 0.20 8.86 -8.20
C GLU A 17 0.59 7.61 -9.00
N MET A 18 0.86 6.48 -8.32
CA MET A 18 1.07 5.19 -8.98
C MET A 18 -0.04 4.79 -9.98
N LEU A 19 -1.31 5.18 -9.75
CA LEU A 19 -2.39 4.88 -10.71
C LEU A 19 -2.24 5.69 -12.00
N ARG A 20 -1.65 6.89 -11.95
CA ARG A 20 -1.37 7.71 -13.13
C ARG A 20 -0.13 7.22 -13.86
N ASP A 21 0.95 6.96 -13.13
CA ASP A 21 2.24 6.54 -13.70
C ASP A 21 2.18 5.12 -14.29
N TYR A 22 1.28 4.29 -13.77
CA TYR A 22 1.07 2.90 -14.16
C TYR A 22 -0.39 2.63 -14.58
N ALA A 23 -0.95 3.50 -15.43
CA ALA A 23 -2.36 3.46 -15.82
C ALA A 23 -2.82 2.08 -16.37
N ASP A 24 -1.97 1.40 -17.15
CA ASP A 24 -2.28 0.10 -17.77
C ASP A 24 -1.96 -1.11 -16.87
N ALA A 25 -1.42 -0.89 -15.67
CA ALA A 25 -1.06 -1.96 -14.77
C ALA A 25 -2.30 -2.57 -14.10
N ALA A 26 -2.26 -3.89 -13.89
CA ALA A 26 -3.25 -4.54 -13.06
C ALA A 26 -3.13 -4.04 -11.62
N ARG A 27 -4.27 -3.76 -10.98
CA ARG A 27 -4.37 -3.23 -9.62
C ARG A 27 -4.85 -4.35 -8.73
N ILE A 28 -4.11 -4.65 -7.66
CA ILE A 28 -4.44 -5.75 -6.77
C ILE A 28 -4.36 -5.34 -5.30
N TYR A 29 -5.19 -5.99 -4.49
CA TYR A 29 -5.10 -5.99 -3.03
C TYR A 29 -5.21 -7.42 -2.51
N ILE A 30 -4.47 -7.75 -1.46
CA ILE A 30 -4.49 -9.09 -0.86
C ILE A 30 -4.82 -8.96 0.62
N PHE A 31 -5.94 -9.56 1.03
CA PHE A 31 -6.23 -9.82 2.42
C PHE A 31 -5.36 -10.98 2.93
N ASP A 32 -4.19 -10.62 3.49
CA ASP A 32 -3.22 -11.57 4.03
C ASP A 32 -3.76 -12.29 5.27
N LEU A 33 -4.07 -13.58 5.13
CA LEU A 33 -4.72 -14.36 6.19
C LEU A 33 -3.87 -14.51 7.45
N PRO A 34 -2.59 -14.97 7.38
CA PRO A 34 -1.68 -14.94 8.51
C PRO A 34 -1.67 -13.59 9.25
N TYR A 35 -1.53 -12.49 8.51
CA TYR A 35 -1.50 -11.15 9.10
C TYR A 35 -2.81 -10.78 9.80
N LEU A 36 -3.96 -10.97 9.13
CA LEU A 36 -5.27 -10.66 9.69
C LEU A 36 -5.56 -11.45 10.98
N GLN A 37 -5.09 -12.71 11.03
CA GLN A 37 -5.25 -13.59 12.20
C GLN A 37 -4.31 -13.19 13.34
N GLU A 38 -3.03 -12.99 13.06
CA GLU A 38 -2.01 -12.64 14.06
C GLU A 38 -2.34 -11.30 14.75
N TRP A 39 -2.84 -10.33 13.99
CA TRP A 39 -3.17 -9.00 14.49
C TRP A 39 -4.62 -8.85 14.97
N ASN A 40 -5.38 -9.94 14.95
CA ASN A 40 -6.80 -9.97 15.34
C ASN A 40 -7.61 -8.82 14.71
N ILE A 41 -7.40 -8.61 13.41
CA ILE A 41 -8.03 -7.50 12.69
C ILE A 41 -9.55 -7.70 12.69
N SER A 42 -10.27 -6.69 13.18
CA SER A 42 -11.72 -6.78 13.35
C SER A 42 -12.45 -6.83 12.01
N LYS A 43 -13.66 -7.43 12.01
CA LYS A 43 -14.54 -7.42 10.83
C LYS A 43 -14.87 -6.00 10.37
N HIS A 44 -15.04 -5.05 11.29
CA HIS A 44 -15.28 -3.65 10.94
C HIS A 44 -14.10 -3.02 10.20
N ARG A 45 -12.86 -3.34 10.59
CA ARG A 45 -11.67 -2.87 9.87
C ARG A 45 -11.57 -3.49 8.48
N ILE A 46 -11.87 -4.79 8.35
CA ILE A 46 -11.91 -5.47 7.04
C ILE A 46 -12.98 -4.85 6.14
N GLN A 47 -14.18 -4.58 6.67
CA GLN A 47 -15.26 -3.93 5.93
C GLN A 47 -14.83 -2.55 5.44
N PHE A 48 -14.26 -1.72 6.31
CA PHE A 48 -13.77 -0.38 5.95
C PHE A 48 -12.71 -0.44 4.82
N ILE A 49 -11.74 -1.34 4.93
CA ILE A 49 -10.73 -1.56 3.89
C ILE A 49 -11.39 -1.97 2.58
N TYR A 50 -12.32 -2.93 2.62
CA TYR A 50 -13.04 -3.40 1.44
C TYR A 50 -13.80 -2.26 0.75
N GLU A 51 -14.56 -1.45 1.51
CA GLU A 51 -15.29 -0.30 0.98
C GLU A 51 -14.34 0.71 0.33
N SER A 52 -13.21 1.02 0.98
CA SER A 52 -12.19 1.93 0.44
C SER A 52 -11.57 1.39 -0.86
N LEU A 53 -11.37 0.07 -0.97
CA LEU A 53 -10.85 -0.55 -2.20
C LEU A 53 -11.82 -0.41 -3.36
N LEU A 54 -13.14 -0.43 -3.13
CA LEU A 54 -14.13 -0.29 -4.21
C LEU A 54 -14.08 1.08 -4.91
N GLU A 55 -13.44 2.08 -4.31
CA GLU A 55 -13.19 3.37 -4.94
C GLU A 55 -12.02 3.31 -5.95
N ILE A 56 -11.17 2.28 -5.87
CA ILE A 56 -10.06 2.07 -6.80
C ILE A 56 -10.57 1.43 -8.10
N PRO A 57 -10.38 2.06 -9.28
CA PRO A 57 -10.85 1.52 -10.55
C PRO A 57 -10.27 0.13 -10.85
N ASP A 58 -11.09 -0.82 -11.29
CA ASP A 58 -10.72 -2.18 -11.70
C ASP A 58 -9.81 -2.95 -10.71
N ILE A 59 -9.94 -2.68 -9.40
CA ILE A 59 -9.18 -3.38 -8.37
C ILE A 59 -9.55 -4.87 -8.34
N GLN A 60 -8.53 -5.73 -8.28
CA GLN A 60 -8.71 -7.17 -8.06
C GLN A 60 -8.35 -7.51 -6.61
N ILE A 61 -9.30 -8.10 -5.89
CA ILE A 61 -9.16 -8.38 -4.46
C ILE A 61 -8.99 -9.88 -4.26
N TYR A 62 -7.90 -10.26 -3.60
CA TYR A 62 -7.55 -11.63 -3.28
C TYR A 62 -7.53 -11.87 -1.77
N LYS A 63 -7.57 -13.14 -1.38
CA LYS A 63 -7.46 -13.59 0.01
C LYS A 63 -6.52 -14.79 0.07
N GLY A 64 -5.54 -14.75 0.97
CA GLY A 64 -4.54 -15.80 1.14
C GLY A 64 -3.17 -15.21 1.51
N GLU A 65 -2.11 -15.99 1.42
CA GLU A 65 -0.75 -15.49 1.74
C GLU A 65 -0.25 -14.52 0.67
N ALA A 66 0.23 -13.34 1.07
CA ALA A 66 0.57 -12.27 0.12
C ALA A 66 1.70 -12.67 -0.85
N ALA A 67 2.82 -13.21 -0.34
CA ALA A 67 3.99 -13.48 -1.18
C ALA A 67 3.74 -14.52 -2.29
N PRO A 68 3.12 -15.69 -2.02
CA PRO A 68 2.78 -16.65 -3.08
C PRO A 68 1.81 -16.08 -4.13
N ILE A 69 0.79 -15.35 -3.69
CA ILE A 69 -0.20 -14.72 -4.59
C ILE A 69 0.49 -13.67 -5.47
N LEU A 70 1.33 -12.81 -4.90
CA LEU A 70 2.08 -11.79 -5.65
C LEU A 70 3.00 -12.43 -6.69
N GLN A 71 3.69 -13.52 -6.35
CA GLN A 71 4.55 -14.23 -7.28
C GLN A 71 3.75 -14.85 -8.44
N GLN A 72 2.60 -15.45 -8.13
CA GLN A 72 1.70 -16.01 -9.14
C GLN A 72 1.17 -14.90 -10.07
N LEU A 73 0.65 -13.80 -9.51
CA LEU A 73 0.08 -12.71 -10.29
C LEU A 73 1.13 -11.97 -11.12
N ALA A 74 2.33 -11.76 -10.59
CA ALA A 74 3.43 -11.19 -11.36
C ALA A 74 3.76 -12.06 -12.58
N THR A 75 3.72 -13.38 -12.43
CA THR A 75 3.92 -14.32 -13.55
C THR A 75 2.76 -14.26 -14.55
N GLN A 76 1.51 -14.29 -14.07
CA GLN A 76 0.30 -14.25 -14.91
C GLN A 76 0.20 -12.97 -15.75
N HIS A 77 0.55 -11.82 -15.15
CA HIS A 77 0.56 -10.53 -15.82
C HIS A 77 1.86 -10.23 -16.56
N GLN A 78 2.84 -11.15 -16.55
CA GLN A 78 4.17 -10.95 -17.11
C GLN A 78 4.84 -9.65 -16.57
N ALA A 79 4.52 -9.31 -15.32
CA ALA A 79 4.96 -8.08 -14.69
C ALA A 79 6.47 -8.16 -14.40
N ARG A 80 7.20 -7.13 -14.83
CA ARG A 80 8.65 -7.02 -14.57
C ARG A 80 8.96 -6.24 -13.30
N GLU A 81 7.95 -5.55 -12.78
CA GLU A 81 8.02 -4.84 -11.51
C GLU A 81 6.67 -4.87 -10.81
N ILE A 82 6.75 -4.84 -9.48
CA ILE A 82 5.61 -4.61 -8.60
C ILE A 82 5.75 -3.20 -8.04
N VAL A 83 4.67 -2.45 -8.10
CA VAL A 83 4.56 -1.07 -7.63
C VAL A 83 3.69 -1.08 -6.38
N THR A 84 4.13 -0.43 -5.31
CA THR A 84 3.38 -0.31 -4.06
C THR A 84 3.72 1.03 -3.40
N SER A 85 3.14 1.31 -2.23
CA SER A 85 3.47 2.50 -1.44
C SER A 85 4.26 2.19 -0.17
N GLU A 86 4.89 3.23 0.38
CA GLU A 86 5.58 3.20 1.66
C GLU A 86 4.58 2.88 2.79
N THR A 87 5.05 2.18 3.81
CA THR A 87 4.20 1.75 4.93
C THR A 87 4.96 1.76 6.25
N PRO A 88 4.37 2.31 7.32
CA PRO A 88 4.89 2.16 8.68
C PRO A 88 4.69 0.74 9.25
N ASN A 89 3.85 -0.11 8.63
CA ASN A 89 3.61 -1.48 9.06
C ASN A 89 4.82 -2.39 8.76
N HIS A 90 5.41 -2.97 9.81
CA HIS A 90 6.59 -3.83 9.69
C HIS A 90 6.29 -5.18 9.03
N VAL A 91 5.06 -5.69 9.13
CA VAL A 91 4.62 -6.92 8.48
C VAL A 91 4.58 -6.71 6.97
N ILE A 92 3.93 -5.63 6.52
CA ILE A 92 3.89 -5.25 5.10
C ILE A 92 5.30 -4.98 4.57
N ARG A 93 6.14 -4.26 5.31
CA ARG A 93 7.57 -4.10 4.94
C ARG A 93 8.30 -5.43 4.83
N SER A 94 7.95 -6.44 5.61
CA SER A 94 8.53 -7.78 5.49
C SER A 94 8.14 -8.44 4.18
N HIS A 95 6.86 -8.36 3.81
CA HIS A 95 6.40 -8.85 2.51
C HIS A 95 7.06 -8.08 1.35
N GLN A 96 7.20 -6.76 1.43
CA GLN A 96 7.94 -5.95 0.45
C GLN A 96 9.39 -6.45 0.29
N ARG A 97 10.08 -6.76 1.39
CA ARG A 97 11.43 -7.36 1.33
C ARG A 97 11.43 -8.72 0.63
N GLU A 98 10.48 -9.60 0.94
CA GLU A 98 10.39 -10.90 0.26
C GLU A 98 10.11 -10.74 -1.24
N VAL A 99 9.21 -9.84 -1.61
CA VAL A 99 8.88 -9.52 -3.01
C VAL A 99 10.10 -9.02 -3.77
N SER A 100 10.89 -8.13 -3.15
CA SER A 100 12.09 -7.56 -3.76
C SER A 100 13.17 -8.60 -4.10
N LYS A 101 13.09 -9.82 -3.54
CA LYS A 101 14.03 -10.92 -3.86
C LYS A 101 13.76 -11.57 -5.21
N PHE A 102 12.54 -11.50 -5.74
CA PHE A 102 12.16 -12.18 -6.98
C PHE A 102 11.67 -11.26 -8.10
N THR A 103 11.36 -10.00 -7.78
CA THR A 103 10.98 -9.00 -8.79
C THR A 103 11.42 -7.60 -8.36
N LYS A 104 11.52 -6.68 -9.33
CA LYS A 104 11.80 -5.28 -9.02
C LYS A 104 10.62 -4.70 -8.24
N LEU A 105 10.89 -4.14 -7.06
CA LEU A 105 9.88 -3.45 -6.26
C LEU A 105 10.09 -1.93 -6.39
N VAL A 106 9.06 -1.21 -6.83
CA VAL A 106 9.00 0.25 -6.84
C VAL A 106 8.08 0.68 -5.70
N VAL A 107 8.60 1.50 -4.78
CA VAL A 107 7.87 1.98 -3.61
C VAL A 107 7.65 3.47 -3.76
N TYR A 108 6.39 3.90 -3.79
CA TYR A 108 5.99 5.29 -3.78
C TYR A 108 6.01 5.84 -2.35
N ASP A 109 6.48 7.06 -2.20
CA ASP A 109 6.44 7.76 -0.91
C ASP A 109 4.99 8.12 -0.57
N GLU A 110 4.57 7.84 0.67
CA GLU A 110 3.30 8.37 1.17
C GLU A 110 3.48 9.82 1.63
N VAL A 111 2.48 10.65 1.34
CA VAL A 111 2.53 12.08 1.66
C VAL A 111 2.17 12.27 3.13
N TYR A 112 3.18 12.42 3.97
CA TYR A 112 3.02 12.90 5.34
C TYR A 112 3.31 14.41 5.43
N PRO A 113 2.59 15.17 6.27
CA PRO A 113 2.91 16.58 6.51
C PRO A 113 4.30 16.73 7.14
N GLY A 114 5.33 16.98 6.34
CA GLY A 114 6.72 17.11 6.80
C GLY A 114 7.35 15.79 7.29
N LYS A 115 8.17 15.14 6.46
CA LYS A 115 9.14 14.12 6.89
C LYS A 115 10.20 14.79 7.78
N GLU A 116 9.95 14.91 9.09
CA GLU A 116 10.92 15.49 10.03
C GLU A 116 11.98 14.49 10.46
N ALA A 117 13.26 14.83 10.27
CA ALA A 117 14.39 14.01 10.73
C ALA A 117 14.42 13.80 12.26
N ALA A 118 13.80 14.71 13.03
CA ALA A 118 13.62 14.61 14.46
C ALA A 118 12.13 14.68 14.79
N VAL A 119 11.49 13.51 14.88
CA VAL A 119 10.06 13.40 15.21
C VAL A 119 9.79 14.14 16.52
N SER A 120 9.03 15.23 16.45
CA SER A 120 8.48 15.84 17.65
C SER A 120 7.64 14.79 18.40
N ARG A 121 8.10 14.37 19.58
CA ARG A 121 7.36 13.42 20.44
C ARG A 121 5.97 13.92 20.87
N ARG A 122 5.62 15.18 20.59
CA ARG A 122 4.34 15.79 20.95
C ARG A 122 3.53 16.09 19.70
N PHE A 123 2.34 15.49 19.63
CA PHE A 123 1.33 15.72 18.59
C PHE A 123 1.10 17.20 18.31
N SER A 124 0.84 18.00 19.35
CA SER A 124 0.51 19.43 19.19
C SER A 124 1.63 20.25 18.56
N ARG A 125 2.90 19.95 18.88
CA ARG A 125 4.04 20.65 18.27
C ARG A 125 4.20 20.34 16.79
N TYR A 126 4.00 19.08 16.44
CA TYR A 126 4.06 18.64 15.04
C TYR A 126 2.94 19.30 14.24
N TRP A 127 1.68 19.18 14.69
CA TRP A 127 0.55 19.74 13.95
C TRP A 127 0.55 21.27 13.93
N ASN A 128 0.92 21.97 14.99
CA ASN A 128 1.03 23.44 14.93
C ASN A 128 2.00 23.94 13.85
N LYS A 129 2.99 23.12 13.46
CA LYS A 129 3.96 23.46 12.41
C LYS A 129 3.43 23.13 11.02
N HIS A 130 2.77 21.99 10.85
CA HIS A 130 2.41 21.47 9.53
C HIS A 130 0.92 21.61 9.15
N ASP A 131 0.05 21.97 10.09
CA ASP A 131 -1.41 22.05 9.89
C ASP A 131 -1.78 23.00 8.74
N ARG A 132 -1.14 24.17 8.67
CA ARG A 132 -1.39 25.13 7.58
C ARG A 132 -0.99 24.60 6.21
N GLU A 133 0.12 23.87 6.13
CA GLU A 133 0.58 23.26 4.87
C GLU A 133 -0.32 22.10 4.47
N TRP A 134 -0.78 21.32 5.45
CA TRP A 134 -1.68 20.18 5.24
C TRP A 134 -3.07 20.62 4.76
N MET A 135 -3.66 21.63 5.40
CA MET A 135 -5.00 22.14 5.07
C MET A 135 -5.06 22.98 3.79
N ALA A 136 -3.91 23.35 3.21
CA ALA A 136 -3.83 24.13 1.97
C ALA A 136 -3.74 23.26 0.70
N ARG A 137 -3.62 21.94 0.86
CA ARG A 137 -3.62 20.94 -0.22
C ARG A 137 -5.01 20.35 -0.41
#